data_AF-A0A534JV46-F1
#
_entry.id   AF-A0A534JV46-F1
#
_cell.length_a   1.000
_cell.length_b   1.000
_cell.length_c   1.000
_cell.angle_alpha   90.00
_cell.angle_beta   90.00
_cell.angle_gamma   90.00
#
_symmetry.space_group_name_H-M   'P 1'
#
loop_
_entity.id
_entity.type
_entity.pdbx_description
1 polymer ?
#
loop_
_entity_poly.entity_id
_entity_poly.type
_entity_poly.pdbx_seq_one_letter_code
_entity_poly.pdbx_strand_id
1 'polypeptide(L)' 'MARTAAAKRTQKVQLNVRVDGEVLARFREYCLRNGLDPQGQIVLFMQRVLDTEFDFQQRLWSALKEESS' A
#
# COMPACT_ATOMS: atom_id res chain seq x y z
N MET A 1 15.67 -31.34 13.13
CA MET A 1 16.28 -30.09 12.66
C MET A 1 15.20 -29.02 12.57
N ALA A 2 15.10 -28.14 13.57
CA ALA A 2 14.11 -27.06 13.58
C ALA A 2 14.57 -25.97 12.61
N ARG A 3 13.80 -25.75 11.52
CA ARG A 3 14.01 -24.63 10.62
C ARG A 3 13.61 -23.35 11.35
N THR A 4 14.58 -22.65 11.89
CA THR A 4 14.40 -21.26 12.35
C THR A 4 14.03 -20.43 11.13
N ALA A 5 12.74 -20.13 10.97
CA ALA A 5 12.27 -19.14 10.01
C ALA A 5 12.94 -17.81 10.39
N ALA A 6 13.89 -17.36 9.57
CA ALA A 6 14.55 -16.08 9.74
C ALA A 6 13.46 -15.00 9.70
N ALA A 7 13.15 -14.42 10.86
CA ALA A 7 12.30 -13.24 10.94
C ALA A 7 12.95 -12.16 10.07
N LYS A 8 12.34 -11.89 8.90
CA LYS A 8 12.77 -10.85 7.98
C LYS A 8 12.76 -9.55 8.77
N ARG A 9 13.93 -9.05 9.17
CA ARG A 9 14.07 -7.74 9.84
C ARG A 9 13.45 -6.71 8.91
N THR A 10 12.25 -6.24 9.24
CA THR A 10 11.58 -5.17 8.52
C THR A 10 12.40 -3.92 8.77
N GLN A 11 13.23 -3.52 7.81
CA GLN A 11 13.96 -2.26 7.89
C GLN A 11 12.92 -1.14 7.99
N LYS A 12 12.97 -0.37 9.08
CA LYS A 12 12.17 0.84 9.21
C LYS A 12 12.78 1.88 8.26
N VAL A 13 12.07 2.19 7.18
CA VAL A 13 12.45 3.21 6.21
C VAL A 13 11.54 4.41 6.41
N GLN A 14 12.12 5.60 6.52
CA GLN A 14 11.37 6.85 6.62
C GLN A 14 11.35 7.52 5.25
N LEU A 15 10.15 7.85 4.76
CA LEU A 15 9.94 8.56 3.51
C LEU A 15 9.46 9.98 3.81
N ASN A 16 10.15 10.97 3.27
CA ASN A 16 9.73 12.37 3.35
C ASN A 16 8.98 12.72 2.06
N VAL A 17 7.65 12.78 2.14
CA VAL A 17 6.79 13.14 1.02
C VAL A 17 6.35 14.60 1.19
N ARG A 18 6.48 15.39 0.13
CA ARG A 18 5.88 16.73 0.07
C ARG A 18 4.46 16.60 -0.49
N VAL A 19 3.50 17.18 0.22
CA VAL A 19 2.09 17.15 -0.13
C VAL A 19 1.59 18.59 -0.16
N ASP A 20 0.60 18.85 -1.01
CA ASP A 20 -0.12 20.11 -0.97
C ASP A 20 -0.74 20.36 0.42
N GLY A 21 -0.67 21.61 0.88
CA GLY A 21 -1.08 22.00 2.23
C GLY A 21 -2.59 21.92 2.46
N GLU A 22 -3.40 22.26 1.46
CA GLU A 22 -4.85 22.18 1.53
C GLU A 22 -5.30 20.72 1.55
N VAL A 23 -4.70 19.89 0.71
CA VAL A 23 -4.95 18.45 0.67
C VAL A 23 -4.64 17.81 2.02
N LEU A 24 -3.48 18.13 2.60
CA LEU A 24 -3.10 17.59 3.92
C LEU A 24 -4.07 18.04 5.02
N ALA A 25 -4.53 19.29 4.99
CA ALA A 25 -5.48 19.80 5.97
C ALA A 25 -6.82 19.06 5.90
N ARG A 26 -7.39 18.94 4.70
CA ARG A 26 -8.66 18.24 4.47
C ARG A 26 -8.58 16.75 4.83
N PHE A 27 -7.45 16.11 4.54
CA PHE A 27 -7.22 14.72 4.91
C PHE A 27 -7.18 14.53 6.43
N ARG A 28 -6.48 15.42 7.16
CA ARG A 28 -6.44 15.38 8.63
C ARG A 28 -7.82 15.58 9.25
N GLU A 29 -8.60 16.51 8.73
CA GLU A 29 -9.97 16.74 9.18
C GLU A 29 -10.86 15.52 8.92
N TYR A 30 -10.74 14.90 7.75
CA TYR A 30 -11.41 13.64 7.45
C TYR A 30 -11.03 12.54 8.45
N CYS A 31 -9.75 12.35 8.73
CA CYS A 31 -9.30 11.35 9.70
C CYS A 31 -9.85 11.62 11.10
N LEU A 32 -9.80 12.88 11.56
CA LEU A 32 -10.31 13.26 12.88
C LEU A 32 -11.81 12.97 13.01
N ARG A 33 -12.62 13.35 12.03
CA ARG A 33 -14.08 13.12 12.04
C ARG A 33 -14.45 11.65 12.09
N ASN A 34 -13.59 10.77 11.58
CA ASN A 34 -13.84 9.33 11.50
C ASN A 34 -13.03 8.52 12.53
N GLY A 35 -12.29 9.16 13.44
CA GLY A 35 -11.46 8.48 14.44
C GLY A 35 -10.31 7.67 13.83
N LEU A 36 -9.77 8.09 12.69
CA LEU A 36 -8.72 7.39 11.95
C LEU A 36 -7.33 7.96 12.26
N ASP A 37 -6.30 7.10 12.27
CA ASP A 37 -4.90 7.53 12.29
C ASP A 37 -4.43 7.96 10.88
N PRO A 38 -4.06 9.23 10.65
CA PRO A 38 -3.64 9.71 9.33
C PRO A 38 -2.44 8.95 8.75
N GLN A 39 -1.47 8.56 9.60
CA GLN A 39 -0.27 7.84 9.13
C GLN A 39 -0.63 6.43 8.66
N GLY A 40 -1.39 5.69 9.48
CA GLY A 40 -1.90 4.38 9.13
C GLY A 40 -2.74 4.40 7.85
N GLN A 41 -3.56 5.43 7.63
CA GLN A 41 -4.35 5.56 6.40
C GLN A 41 -3.46 5.75 5.15
N ILE A 42 -2.35 6.48 5.24
CA ILE A 42 -1.38 6.59 4.14
C ILE A 42 -0.74 5.23 3.83
N VAL A 43 -0.36 4.48 4.88
CA VAL A 43 0.20 3.13 4.70
C VAL A 43 -0.82 2.19 4.04
N LEU A 44 -2.07 2.21 4.50
CA LEU A 44 -3.15 1.41 3.92
C LEU A 44 -3.41 1.78 2.46
N PHE A 45 -3.38 3.08 2.13
CA PHE A 45 -3.49 3.54 0.76
C PHE A 45 -2.35 2.98 -0.11
N MET A 46 -1.10 3.09 0.35
CA MET A 46 0.06 2.56 -0.38
C MET A 46 -0.04 1.04 -0.58
N GLN A 47 -0.43 0.29 0.44
CA GLN A 47 -0.65 -1.15 0.34
C GLN A 47 -1.71 -1.48 -0.72
N ARG A 48 -2.85 -0.79 -0.70
CA ARG A 48 -3.93 -1.01 -1.65
C ARG A 48 -3.52 -0.69 -3.09
N VAL A 49 -2.73 0.35 -3.30
CA VAL A 49 -2.16 0.66 -4.64
C VAL A 49 -1.29 -0.50 -5.12
N LEU A 50 -0.38 -0.99 -4.28
CA LEU A 50 0.50 -2.10 -4.63
C LEU A 50 -0.29 -3.38 -4.92
N ASP A 51 -1.28 -3.71 -4.09
CA ASP A 51 -2.14 -4.88 -4.29
C ASP A 51 -2.92 -4.79 -5.61
N THR A 52 -3.41 -3.60 -5.96
CA THR A 52 -4.19 -3.39 -7.19
C THR A 52 -3.31 -3.41 -8.44
N GLU A 53 -2.10 -2.85 -8.40
CA GLU A 53 -1.15 -2.92 -9.53
C GLU A 53 -0.69 -4.36 -9.80
N PHE A 54 -0.44 -5.13 -8.74
CA PHE A 54 -0.11 -6.55 -8.86
C PHE A 54 -1.28 -7.38 -9.40
N ASP A 55 -2.53 -7.07 -9.01
CA ASP A 55 -3.72 -7.72 -9.56
C ASP A 55 -3.89 -7.41 -11.05
N PHE A 56 -3.65 -6.17 -11.49
CA PHE A 56 -3.73 -5.82 -12.91
C PHE A 56 -2.72 -6.60 -13.77
N GLN A 57 -1.46 -6.70 -13.32
CA GLN A 57 -0.45 -7.45 -14.06
C GLN A 57 -0.73 -8.95 -14.11
N GLN A 58 -1.20 -9.54 -13.01
CA GLN A 58 -1.60 -10.95 -13.00
C GLN A 58 -2.80 -11.22 -13.90
N ARG A 59 -3.81 -10.35 -13.86
CA ARG A 59 -5.01 -10.50 -14.70
C ARG A 59 -4.70 -10.28 -16.18
N LEU A 60 -3.82 -9.33 -16.51
CA LEU A 60 -3.32 -9.14 -17.88
C LEU A 60 -2.55 -10.37 -18.37
N TRP A 61 -1.68 -10.94 -17.54
CA TRP A 61 -0.92 -12.14 -17.88
C TRP A 61 -1.81 -13.38 -18.07
N SER A 62 -2.85 -13.54 -17.24
CA SER A 62 -3.84 -14.61 -17.40
C SER A 62 -4.65 -14.45 -18.70
N ALA A 63 -5.11 -13.23 -19.01
CA ALA A 63 -5.85 -12.96 -20.24
C ALA A 63 -5.00 -13.25 -21.49
N LEU A 64 -3.74 -12.85 -21.51
CA LEU A 64 -2.82 -13.12 -22.62
C LEU A 64 -2.56 -14.62 -22.83
N LYS A 65 -2.56 -15.43 -21.75
CA LYS A 65 -2.40 -16.89 -21.84
C LYS A 65 -3.66 -17.59 -22.36
N GLU A 66 -4.84 -17.13 -21.96
CA GLU A 66 -6.12 -17.66 -22.45
C GLU A 66 -6.33 -17.36 -23.94
N GLU A 67 -5.87 -16.21 -24.43
CA GLU A 67 -5.96 -15.85 -25.85
C GLU A 67 -4.93 -16.60 -26.73
N SER A 68 -3.87 -17.14 -26.11
CA SER A 68 -2.80 -17.88 -26.79
C SER A 68 -3.03 -19.41 -26.81
N SER A 69 -4.14 -19.91 -26.27
CA SER A 69 -4.57 -21.33 -26.28
C SER A 69 -5.79 -21.52 -27.16
#